data_AF-A0A162D2E9-F1
#
_entry.id   AF-A0A162D2E9-F1
#
_cell.length_a   1.000
_cell.length_b   1.000
_cell.length_c   1.000
_cell.angle_alpha   90.00
_cell.angle_beta   90.00
_cell.angle_gamma   90.00
#
_symmetry.space_group_name_H-M   'P 1'
#
loop_
_entity.id
_entity.type
_entity.pdbx_description
1 polymer ?
#
loop_
_entity_poly.entity_id
_entity_poly.type
_entity_poly.pdbx_seq_one_letter_code
_entity_poly.pdbx_strand_id
1 'polypeptide(L)'
;MMKTFPAMDTEMTRRRIIAITMLMKGEFNYNLLEVPREMIRKHLLEARENGKNTKQILDSVFPNGTSLLHGSVIKERFVRHVMDMFLQYGADSNIYEEGMTIAHRAAADNNVHLIRILS
;
A
#
# COMPACT_ATOMS: atom_id res chain seq x y z
N MET A 1 2.21 -9.07 -40.29
CA MET A 1 2.05 -9.44 -38.86
C MET A 1 2.14 -8.18 -38.02
N MET A 2 1.00 -7.66 -37.56
CA MET A 2 0.98 -6.58 -36.56
C MET A 2 1.42 -7.15 -35.21
N LYS A 3 2.45 -6.56 -34.60
CA LYS A 3 2.79 -6.81 -33.20
C LYS A 3 1.63 -6.26 -32.37
N THR A 4 0.84 -7.14 -31.76
CA THR A 4 -0.08 -6.76 -30.68
C THR A 4 0.76 -6.31 -29.50
N PHE A 5 0.94 -5.01 -29.35
CA PHE A 5 1.37 -4.44 -28.08
C PHE A 5 0.30 -4.81 -27.05
N PRO A 6 0.65 -5.38 -25.88
CA PRO A 6 -0.35 -5.59 -24.84
C PRO A 6 -0.96 -4.22 -24.55
N ALA A 7 -2.29 -4.11 -24.64
CA ALA A 7 -3.00 -2.92 -24.22
C ALA A 7 -2.52 -2.61 -22.80
N MET A 8 -1.79 -1.51 -22.64
CA MET A 8 -1.40 -0.98 -21.34
C MET A 8 -2.69 -0.95 -20.51
N ASP A 9 -2.75 -1.69 -19.40
CA ASP A 9 -3.99 -1.95 -18.66
C ASP A 9 -4.66 -0.62 -18.30
N THR A 10 -5.71 -0.29 -19.07
CA THR A 10 -6.40 1.01 -19.04
C THR A 10 -7.07 1.22 -17.69
N GLU A 11 -7.44 0.12 -17.01
CA GLU A 11 -8.03 0.14 -15.69
C GLU A 11 -6.99 0.42 -14.60
N MET A 12 -5.81 -0.20 -14.67
CA MET A 12 -4.69 0.13 -13.76
C MET A 12 -4.28 1.61 -13.90
N THR A 13 -4.21 2.10 -15.14
CA THR A 13 -3.90 3.50 -15.43
C THR A 13 -4.97 4.42 -14.84
N ARG A 14 -6.25 4.08 -14.99
CA ARG A 14 -7.38 4.82 -14.41
C ARG A 14 -7.31 4.85 -12.88
N ARG A 15 -7.10 3.71 -12.22
CA ARG A 15 -6.95 3.61 -10.75
C ARG A 15 -5.81 4.46 -10.23
N ARG A 16 -4.67 4.46 -10.93
CA ARG A 16 -3.51 5.27 -10.60
C ARG A 16 -3.80 6.77 -10.71
N ILE A 17 -4.47 7.21 -11.78
CA ILE A 17 -4.87 8.63 -11.95
C ILE A 17 -5.81 9.06 -10.81
N ILE A 18 -6.80 8.23 -10.46
CA ILE A 18 -7.73 8.51 -9.36
C ILE A 18 -6.97 8.60 -8.03
N ALA A 19 -6.07 7.66 -7.75
CA ALA A 19 -5.26 7.64 -6.53
C ALA A 19 -4.38 8.89 -6.41
N ILE A 20 -3.69 9.29 -7.49
CA ILE A 20 -2.89 10.52 -7.52
C ILE A 20 -3.77 11.75 -7.27
N THR A 21 -4.95 11.81 -7.89
CA THR A 21 -5.87 12.94 -7.72
C THR A 21 -6.36 13.06 -6.28
N MET A 22 -6.69 11.94 -5.62
CA MET A 22 -7.10 11.93 -4.22
C MET A 22 -5.93 12.30 -3.30
N LEU A 23 -4.75 11.75 -3.56
CA LEU A 23 -3.52 12.07 -2.84
C LEU A 23 -3.24 13.58 -2.86
N MET A 24 -3.35 14.24 -4.03
CA MET A 24 -3.20 15.69 -4.17
C MET A 24 -4.24 16.52 -3.39
N LYS A 25 -5.42 15.95 -3.10
CA LYS A 25 -6.44 16.56 -2.22
C LYS A 25 -6.20 16.26 -0.74
N GLY A 26 -5.17 15.48 -0.42
CA GLY A 26 -4.89 15.01 0.93
C GLY A 26 -5.86 13.93 1.41
N GLU A 27 -6.52 13.24 0.46
CA GLU A 27 -7.40 12.09 0.68
C GLU A 27 -6.65 10.79 0.36
N PHE A 28 -7.07 9.67 0.97
CA PHE A 28 -6.38 8.39 0.87
C PHE A 28 -7.37 7.27 0.55
N ASN A 29 -6.96 6.31 -0.30
CA ASN A 29 -7.74 5.13 -0.64
C ASN A 29 -6.82 3.92 -0.89
N TYR A 30 -7.40 2.73 -1.09
CA TYR A 30 -6.65 1.51 -1.36
C TYR A 30 -5.78 1.58 -2.64
N ASN A 31 -6.17 2.40 -3.63
CA ASN A 31 -5.43 2.54 -4.89
C ASN A 31 -4.10 3.27 -4.74
N LEU A 32 -3.76 3.76 -3.54
CA LEU A 32 -2.41 4.28 -3.23
C LEU A 32 -1.30 3.28 -3.53
N LEU A 33 -1.58 1.98 -3.49
CA LEU A 33 -0.60 0.94 -3.85
C LEU A 33 -0.17 1.00 -5.34
N GLU A 34 -0.93 1.70 -6.19
CA GLU A 34 -0.59 1.95 -7.60
C GLU A 34 0.22 3.23 -7.81
N VAL A 35 0.40 4.03 -6.76
CA VAL A 35 1.12 5.30 -6.80
C VAL A 35 2.62 5.07 -6.57
N PRO A 36 3.53 5.81 -7.22
CA PRO A 36 4.95 5.72 -6.92
C PRO A 36 5.25 5.96 -5.44
N ARG A 37 6.07 5.09 -4.84
CA ARG A 37 6.51 5.17 -3.44
C ARG A 37 6.92 6.58 -3.00
N GLU A 38 7.70 7.28 -3.84
CA GLU A 38 8.20 8.63 -3.52
C GLU A 38 7.07 9.66 -3.38
N MET A 39 6.02 9.54 -4.19
CA MET A 39 4.84 10.41 -4.08
C MET A 39 4.06 10.12 -2.80
N ILE A 40 3.90 8.84 -2.45
CA ILE A 40 3.27 8.44 -1.20
C ILE A 40 4.07 8.98 -0.01
N ARG A 41 5.41 8.80 -0.01
CA ARG A 41 6.28 9.30 1.06
C ARG A 41 6.13 10.80 1.25
N LYS A 42 6.19 11.56 0.15
CA LYS A 42 6.05 13.02 0.18
C LYS A 42 4.74 13.43 0.86
N HIS A 43 3.63 12.79 0.50
CA HIS A 43 2.33 13.12 1.09
C HIS A 43 2.17 12.66 2.53
N LEU A 44 2.74 11.52 2.92
CA LEU A 44 2.75 11.11 4.33
C LEU A 44 3.58 12.08 5.18
N LEU A 45 4.71 12.58 4.65
CA LEU A 45 5.52 13.59 5.32
C LEU A 45 4.75 14.92 5.45
N GLU A 46 4.20 15.43 4.35
CA GLU A 46 3.39 16.67 4.37
C GLU A 46 2.16 16.53 5.27
N ALA A 47 1.48 15.38 5.28
CA ALA A 47 0.36 15.13 6.19
C ALA A 47 0.80 15.22 7.65
N ARG A 48 1.94 14.59 8.00
CA ARG A 48 2.52 14.65 9.34
C ARG A 48 2.93 16.07 9.73
N GLU A 49 3.57 16.82 8.83
CA GLU A 49 3.97 18.22 9.04
C GLU A 49 2.76 19.14 9.25
N ASN A 50 1.66 18.87 8.55
CA ASN A 50 0.38 19.57 8.71
C ASN A 50 -0.44 19.08 9.92
N GLY A 51 0.14 18.25 10.80
CA GLY A 51 -0.52 17.75 12.01
C GLY A 51 -1.62 16.71 11.77
N LYS A 52 -1.74 16.15 10.55
CA LYS A 52 -2.68 15.05 10.28
C LYS A 52 -2.20 13.76 10.93
N ASN A 53 -3.14 12.98 11.43
CA ASN A 53 -2.87 11.67 11.98
C ASN A 53 -2.66 10.64 10.84
N THR A 54 -1.40 10.45 10.42
CA THR A 54 -1.03 9.47 9.38
C THR A 54 -1.31 8.03 9.81
N LYS A 55 -1.32 7.74 11.11
CA LYS A 55 -1.61 6.39 11.62
C LYS A 55 -3.03 5.96 11.31
N GLN A 56 -4.01 6.86 11.48
CA GLN A 56 -5.40 6.58 11.10
C GLN A 56 -5.53 6.18 9.63
N ILE A 57 -4.77 6.82 8.75
CA ILE A 57 -4.75 6.52 7.31
C ILE A 57 -4.11 5.15 7.04
N LEU A 58 -2.96 4.89 7.65
CA LEU A 58 -2.21 3.65 7.45
C LEU A 58 -2.94 2.42 7.99
N ASP A 59 -3.66 2.60 9.10
CA ASP A 59 -4.38 1.53 9.79
C ASP A 59 -5.84 1.39 9.33
N SER A 60 -6.27 2.21 8.37
CA SER A 60 -7.61 2.11 7.80
C SER A 60 -7.77 0.82 6.99
N VAL A 61 -8.85 0.09 7.26
CA VAL A 61 -9.32 -1.01 6.43
C VAL A 61 -10.30 -0.44 5.40
N PHE A 62 -9.99 -0.62 4.12
CA PHE A 62 -10.82 -0.10 3.03
C PHE A 62 -12.03 -1.00 2.74
N PRO A 63 -13.00 -0.57 1.90
CA PRO A 63 -14.19 -1.38 1.61
C PRO A 63 -13.94 -2.78 1.01
N ASN A 64 -12.73 -3.04 0.50
CA ASN A 64 -12.31 -4.38 0.07
C ASN A 64 -11.88 -5.29 1.23
N GLY A 65 -11.99 -4.83 2.48
CA GLY A 65 -11.59 -5.57 3.66
C GLY A 65 -10.08 -5.58 3.91
N THR A 66 -9.31 -4.75 3.19
CA THR A 66 -7.85 -4.76 3.24
C THR A 66 -7.28 -3.40 3.63
N SER A 67 -6.23 -3.36 4.46
CA SER A 67 -5.43 -2.18 4.76
C SER A 67 -4.37 -1.92 3.68
N LEU A 68 -3.73 -0.74 3.73
CA LEU A 68 -2.58 -0.45 2.86
C LEU A 68 -1.44 -1.44 3.09
N LEU A 69 -1.17 -1.79 4.35
CA LEU A 69 -0.08 -2.68 4.72
C LEU A 69 -0.32 -4.11 4.22
N HIS A 70 -1.50 -4.69 4.44
CA HIS A 70 -1.82 -6.02 3.90
C HIS A 70 -1.81 -6.05 2.37
N GLY A 71 -2.43 -5.05 1.74
CA GLY A 71 -2.45 -4.97 0.27
C GLY A 71 -1.05 -4.86 -0.34
N SER A 72 -0.10 -4.22 0.36
CA SER A 72 1.30 -4.13 -0.07
C SER A 72 2.04 -5.47 -0.10
N VAL A 73 1.63 -6.42 0.76
CA VAL A 73 2.20 -7.78 0.82
C VAL A 73 1.58 -8.67 -0.26
N ILE A 74 0.27 -8.53 -0.52
CA ILE A 74 -0.46 -9.33 -1.53
C ILE A 74 0.02 -9.02 -2.95
N LYS A 75 0.33 -7.74 -3.25
CA LYS A 75 0.78 -7.31 -4.58
C LYS A 75 2.29 -7.53 -4.74
N GLU A 76 2.71 -8.78 -4.91
CA GLU A 76 4.14 -9.11 -5.07
C GLU A 76 4.76 -8.52 -6.36
N ARG A 77 5.71 -7.59 -6.16
CA ARG A 77 6.98 -7.33 -6.90
C ARG A 77 7.40 -5.86 -6.87
N PHE A 78 6.46 -4.92 -6.82
CA PHE A 78 6.75 -3.47 -6.89
C PHE A 78 6.50 -2.71 -5.59
N VAL A 79 5.90 -3.36 -4.58
CA VAL A 79 5.39 -2.71 -3.37
C VAL A 79 6.19 -3.07 -2.11
N ARG A 80 7.26 -3.88 -2.20
CA ARG A 80 8.15 -4.19 -1.04
C ARG A 80 8.68 -2.92 -0.37
N HIS A 81 9.17 -1.97 -1.16
CA HIS A 81 9.67 -0.70 -0.63
C HIS A 81 8.57 0.23 -0.06
N VAL A 82 7.31 -0.05 -0.38
CA VAL A 82 6.14 0.66 0.16
C VAL A 82 5.69 0.01 1.47
N MET A 83 5.74 -1.32 1.59
CA MET A 83 5.55 -2.05 2.85
C MET A 83 6.53 -1.58 3.93
N ASP A 84 7.84 -1.58 3.64
CA ASP A 84 8.86 -1.10 4.59
C ASP A 84 8.59 0.35 5.02
N MET A 85 8.18 1.18 4.07
CA MET A 85 7.83 2.58 4.32
C MET A 85 6.59 2.69 5.22
N PHE A 86 5.54 1.90 5.01
CA PHE A 86 4.36 1.93 5.89
C PHE A 86 4.71 1.52 7.32
N LEU A 87 5.53 0.49 7.51
CA LEU A 87 6.03 0.09 8.83
C LEU A 87 6.86 1.20 9.48
N GLN A 88 7.77 1.85 8.74
CA GLN A 88 8.56 2.98 9.24
C GLN A 88 7.70 4.18 9.67
N TYR A 89 6.55 4.38 9.03
CA TYR A 89 5.59 5.43 9.38
C TYR A 89 4.57 4.99 10.45
N GLY A 90 4.72 3.80 11.02
CA GLY A 90 3.97 3.33 12.19
C GLY A 90 2.66 2.62 11.87
N ALA A 91 2.50 2.07 10.67
CA ALA A 91 1.38 1.19 10.32
C ALA A 91 1.33 -0.02 11.27
N ASP A 92 0.14 -0.36 11.75
CA ASP A 92 -0.07 -1.49 12.65
C ASP A 92 0.00 -2.82 11.88
N SER A 93 1.03 -3.62 12.20
CA SER A 93 1.24 -4.96 11.63
C SER A 93 0.31 -6.03 12.20
N ASN A 94 -0.48 -5.71 13.24
CA ASN A 94 -1.38 -6.65 13.91
C ASN A 94 -2.84 -6.51 13.47
N ILE A 95 -3.14 -5.64 12.49
CA ILE A 95 -4.46 -5.57 11.87
C ILE A 95 -4.85 -6.97 11.40
N TYR A 96 -6.08 -7.38 11.67
CA TYR A 96 -6.57 -8.71 11.36
C TYR A 96 -7.48 -8.66 10.14
N GLU A 97 -7.06 -9.30 9.06
CA GLU A 97 -7.77 -9.33 7.78
C GLU A 97 -7.90 -10.77 7.31
N GLU A 98 -9.09 -11.17 6.90
CA GLU A 98 -9.38 -12.56 6.47
C GLU A 98 -8.91 -13.63 7.46
N GLY A 99 -8.94 -13.33 8.76
CA GLY A 99 -8.49 -14.28 9.77
C GLY A 99 -6.97 -14.33 9.97
N MET A 100 -6.21 -13.37 9.42
CA MET A 100 -4.75 -13.36 9.44
C MET A 100 -4.20 -11.96 9.71
N THR A 101 -2.97 -11.90 10.22
CA THR A 101 -2.15 -10.68 10.24
C THR A 101 -1.14 -10.76 9.09
N ILE A 102 -0.39 -9.69 8.84
CA ILE A 102 0.70 -9.76 7.87
C ILE A 102 1.79 -10.77 8.28
N ALA A 103 1.96 -11.05 9.57
CA ALA A 103 2.89 -12.09 10.04
C ALA A 103 2.39 -13.50 9.70
N HIS A 104 1.09 -13.78 9.87
CA HIS A 104 0.49 -15.05 9.44
C HIS A 104 0.66 -15.27 7.93
N ARG A 105 0.40 -14.23 7.11
CA ARG A 105 0.57 -14.30 5.66
C ARG A 105 2.05 -14.48 5.27
N ALA A 106 2.96 -13.75 5.91
CA ALA A 106 4.40 -13.90 5.69
C ALA A 106 4.89 -15.33 5.99
N ALA A 107 4.38 -15.95 7.04
CA ALA A 107 4.69 -17.33 7.38
C ALA A 107 4.12 -18.31 6.35
N ALA A 108 2.87 -18.13 5.92
CA ALA A 108 2.24 -18.97 4.90
C ALA A 108 2.96 -18.89 3.54
N ASP A 109 3.45 -17.71 3.15
CA ASP A 109 4.16 -17.47 1.90
C ASP A 109 5.67 -17.74 1.99
N ASN A 110 6.18 -18.22 3.14
CA ASN A 110 7.60 -18.38 3.43
C ASN A 110 8.44 -17.10 3.13
N ASN A 111 7.87 -15.93 3.39
CA ASN A 111 8.52 -14.64 3.20
C ASN A 111 9.42 -14.32 4.40
N VAL A 112 10.56 -15.01 4.45
CA VAL A 112 11.57 -14.89 5.53
C VAL A 112 12.01 -13.44 5.74
N HIS A 113 12.05 -12.63 4.68
CA HIS A 113 12.41 -11.23 4.79
C HIS A 113 11.39 -10.43 5.60
N LEU A 114 10.10 -10.57 5.28
CA LEU A 114 9.02 -9.92 6.02
C LEU A 114 8.97 -10.40 7.48
N ILE A 115 9.13 -11.71 7.70
CA ILE A 115 9.20 -12.26 9.08
C ILE A 115 10.32 -11.58 9.88
N ARG A 116 11.51 -11.40 9.29
CA ARG A 116 12.64 -10.72 9.93
C ARG A 116 12.42 -9.24 10.22
N ILE A 117 11.58 -8.56 9.45
CA ILE A 117 11.22 -7.16 9.70
C ILE A 117 10.22 -7.05 10.85
N LEU A 118 9.35 -8.04 11.01
CA LEU A 118 8.28 -8.05 12.02
C LEU A 118 8.73 -8.60 13.40
N SER A 119 9.86 -9.30 13.45
CA SER A 119 10.48 -9.87 14.66
C SER A 119 11.40 -8.89 15.37
#